data_AF-A0A022KU93-F1
#
_entry.id   AF-A0A022KU93-F1
#
_cell.length_a   1.000
_cell.length_b   1.000
_cell.length_c   1.000
_cell.angle_alpha   90.00
_cell.angle_beta   90.00
_cell.angle_gamma   90.00
#
_symmetry.space_group_name_H-M   'P 1'
#
loop_
_entity.id
_entity.type
_entity.pdbx_description
1 polymer ?
#
loop_
_entity_poly.entity_id
_entity_poly.type
_entity_poly.pdbx_seq_one_letter_code
_entity_poly.pdbx_strand_id
1 'polypeptide(L)'
;MLILGAGGLLIMAACTPSEPGTIPLDEARASYQEVVEPLQTAMHPEGGAEWNSDGGETLWDDGGTCRWAPADSVSDVGIPEDDAQWEMRESTVDEILGAHGFDPVGAAGRRAGAPAYGFDTSREDGARVQLYSAPGTTVIRVSGIPVDPGACNA
;
A
#
# COMPACT_ATOMS: atom_id res chain seq x y z
N MET A 1 55.51 -1.01 -35.46
CA MET A 1 54.30 -1.05 -36.27
C MET A 1 53.25 -1.81 -35.47
N LEU A 2 52.20 -1.09 -35.02
CA LEU A 2 50.88 -1.53 -34.50
C LEU A 2 50.83 -2.42 -33.22
N ILE A 3 49.88 -2.32 -32.27
CA ILE A 3 48.79 -1.38 -31.96
C ILE A 3 48.36 -1.61 -30.48
N LEU A 4 47.99 -0.51 -29.80
CA LEU A 4 47.20 -0.41 -28.55
C LEU A 4 45.89 -1.22 -28.62
N GLY A 5 45.43 -1.85 -27.52
CA GLY A 5 44.10 -2.48 -27.53
C GLY A 5 43.46 -2.69 -26.16
N ALA A 6 42.98 -1.59 -25.58
CA ALA A 6 41.84 -1.46 -24.68
C ALA A 6 41.56 -2.60 -23.67
N GLY A 7 42.04 -2.41 -22.44
CA GLY A 7 41.43 -3.02 -21.27
C GLY A 7 40.00 -2.48 -21.11
N GLY A 8 39.02 -3.34 -21.38
CA GLY A 8 37.61 -3.06 -21.12
C GLY A 8 37.41 -2.88 -19.62
N LEU A 9 37.16 -1.65 -19.19
CA LEU A 9 36.69 -1.33 -17.86
C LEU A 9 35.25 -1.84 -17.74
N LEU A 10 35.07 -3.00 -17.10
CA LEU A 10 33.76 -3.46 -16.65
C LEU A 10 33.27 -2.45 -15.61
N ILE A 11 32.28 -1.64 -15.99
CA ILE A 11 31.52 -0.81 -15.07
C ILE A 11 30.67 -1.80 -14.26
N MET A 12 31.17 -2.20 -13.09
CA MET A 12 30.37 -2.89 -12.09
C MET A 12 29.25 -1.92 -11.70
N ALA A 13 28.02 -2.20 -12.14
CA ALA A 13 26.84 -1.56 -11.57
C ALA A 13 26.92 -1.78 -10.07
N ALA A 14 27.17 -0.71 -9.32
CA ALA A 14 27.14 -0.75 -7.88
C ALA A 14 25.69 -1.00 -7.48
N CYS A 15 25.34 -2.26 -7.25
CA CYS A 15 24.15 -2.59 -6.45
C CYS A 15 24.48 -2.08 -5.06
N THR A 16 24.06 -0.85 -4.74
CA THR A 16 23.99 -0.42 -3.35
C THR A 16 23.02 -1.39 -2.67
N PRO A 17 23.47 -2.20 -1.71
CA PRO A 17 22.55 -3.08 -1.01
C PRO A 17 21.48 -2.21 -0.35
N SER A 18 20.21 -2.47 -0.67
CA SER A 18 19.08 -1.89 0.03
C SER A 18 19.29 -2.10 1.53
N GLU A 19 18.94 -1.09 2.33
CA GLU A 19 18.96 -1.26 3.78
C GLU A 19 18.01 -2.41 4.14
N PRO A 20 18.35 -3.26 5.13
CA PRO A 20 17.49 -4.36 5.53
C PRO A 20 16.07 -3.85 5.82
N GLY A 21 15.09 -4.39 5.10
CA GLY A 21 13.68 -3.99 5.24
C GLY A 21 13.23 -2.83 4.36
N THR A 22 14.06 -2.34 3.43
CA THR A 22 13.66 -1.40 2.36
C THR A 22 13.60 -2.11 1.01
N ILE A 23 12.75 -1.62 0.12
CA ILE A 23 12.64 -2.11 -1.27
C ILE A 23 12.78 -0.96 -2.28
N PRO A 24 13.15 -1.26 -3.54
CA PRO A 24 13.12 -0.27 -4.61
C PRO A 24 11.72 0.35 -4.77
N LEU A 25 11.67 1.64 -5.10
CA LEU A 25 10.39 2.36 -5.23
C LEU A 25 9.46 1.74 -6.29
N ASP A 26 10.01 1.22 -7.39
CA ASP A 26 9.19 0.55 -8.42
C ASP A 26 8.63 -0.79 -7.93
N GLU A 27 9.34 -1.48 -7.04
CA GLU A 27 8.85 -2.69 -6.38
C GLU A 27 7.75 -2.35 -5.37
N ALA A 28 7.89 -1.25 -4.63
CA ALA A 28 6.85 -0.75 -3.73
C ALA A 28 5.55 -0.41 -4.48
N ARG A 29 5.66 0.21 -5.67
CA ARG A 29 4.51 0.49 -6.54
C ARG A 29 3.83 -0.78 -7.03
N ALA A 30 4.61 -1.80 -7.41
CA ALA A 30 4.06 -3.09 -7.83
C ALA A 30 3.36 -3.80 -6.66
N SER A 31 3.99 -3.87 -5.49
CA SER A 31 3.40 -4.47 -4.29
C SER A 31 2.13 -3.74 -3.84
N TYR A 32 2.07 -2.42 -3.98
CA TYR A 32 0.84 -1.66 -3.73
C TYR A 32 -0.32 -2.11 -4.62
N GLN A 33 -0.09 -2.36 -5.91
CA GLN A 33 -1.14 -2.83 -6.82
C GLN A 33 -1.67 -4.21 -6.41
N GLU A 34 -0.76 -5.11 -6.01
CA GLU A 34 -1.12 -6.45 -5.52
C GLU A 34 -1.97 -6.39 -4.24
N VAL A 35 -1.80 -5.36 -3.40
CA VAL A 35 -2.61 -5.15 -2.20
C VAL A 35 -3.92 -4.44 -2.51
N VAL A 36 -3.89 -3.33 -3.27
CA VAL A 36 -5.02 -2.43 -3.38
C VAL A 36 -6.15 -2.99 -4.24
N GLU A 37 -5.85 -3.69 -5.35
CA GLU A 37 -6.88 -4.21 -6.25
C GLU A 37 -7.75 -5.31 -5.60
N PRO A 38 -7.17 -6.29 -4.87
CA PRO A 38 -7.97 -7.23 -4.10
C PRO A 38 -8.79 -6.56 -3.00
N LEU A 39 -8.24 -5.55 -2.31
CA LEU A 39 -8.98 -4.81 -1.28
C LEU A 39 -10.17 -4.05 -1.89
N GLN A 40 -9.99 -3.43 -3.06
CA GLN A 40 -11.07 -2.77 -3.80
C GLN A 40 -12.20 -3.77 -4.13
N THR A 41 -11.83 -4.97 -4.59
CA THR A 41 -12.78 -6.05 -4.88
C THR A 41 -13.47 -6.54 -3.61
N ALA A 42 -12.74 -6.73 -2.50
CA ALA A 42 -13.33 -7.15 -1.23
C ALA A 42 -14.33 -6.12 -0.68
N MET A 43 -14.05 -4.83 -0.90
CA MET A 43 -14.94 -3.74 -0.49
C MET A 43 -16.16 -3.58 -1.38
N HIS A 44 -16.13 -4.02 -2.64
CA HIS A 44 -17.26 -3.98 -3.57
C HIS A 44 -17.26 -5.22 -4.50
N PRO A 45 -17.56 -6.43 -3.98
CA PRO A 45 -17.40 -7.71 -4.70
C PRO A 45 -18.42 -7.89 -5.82
N GLU A 46 -19.58 -7.26 -5.71
CA GLU A 46 -20.61 -7.21 -6.74
C GLU A 46 -20.23 -6.27 -7.90
N GLY A 47 -19.10 -5.55 -7.78
CA GLY A 47 -18.70 -4.50 -8.69
C GLY A 47 -19.52 -3.22 -8.51
N GLY A 48 -19.52 -2.36 -9.54
CA GLY A 48 -20.27 -1.10 -9.55
C GLY A 48 -19.58 0.08 -8.85
N ALA A 49 -18.42 -0.15 -8.24
CA ALA A 49 -17.53 0.89 -7.73
C ALA A 49 -16.50 1.27 -8.79
N GLU A 50 -16.50 2.54 -9.21
CA GLU A 50 -15.35 3.14 -9.87
C GLU A 50 -14.36 3.62 -8.80
N TRP A 51 -13.08 3.35 -9.01
CA TRP A 51 -12.01 3.74 -8.10
C TRP A 51 -11.13 4.78 -8.76
N ASN A 52 -10.94 5.90 -8.06
CA ASN A 52 -10.14 7.03 -8.48
C ASN A 52 -8.97 7.21 -7.50
N SER A 53 -7.88 7.77 -8.01
CA SER A 53 -6.78 8.23 -7.15
C SER A 53 -7.10 9.63 -6.62
N ASP A 54 -7.08 9.80 -5.30
CA ASP A 54 -7.17 11.12 -4.65
C ASP A 54 -5.83 11.52 -4.04
N GLY A 55 -5.41 12.76 -4.30
CA GLY A 55 -4.10 13.27 -3.94
C GLY A 55 -2.98 12.79 -4.87
N GLY A 56 -1.77 12.70 -4.33
CA GLY A 56 -0.56 12.37 -5.08
C GLY A 56 0.39 11.50 -4.27
N GLU A 57 1.28 10.83 -4.99
CA GLU A 57 2.37 10.07 -4.40
C GLU A 57 3.24 10.97 -3.51
N THR A 58 3.59 10.48 -2.33
CA THR A 58 4.38 11.21 -1.33
C THR A 58 5.56 10.38 -0.86
N LEU A 59 6.70 11.05 -0.70
CA LEU A 59 7.91 10.51 -0.07
C LEU A 59 8.29 11.40 1.12
N TRP A 60 8.72 10.80 2.23
CA TRP A 60 9.22 11.55 3.39
C TRP A 60 10.27 10.76 4.17
N ASP A 61 11.16 11.48 4.84
CA ASP A 61 12.07 10.89 5.83
C ASP A 61 11.36 10.72 7.17
N ASP A 62 11.46 9.53 7.74
CA ASP A 62 10.96 9.20 9.08
C ASP A 62 12.09 8.55 9.88
N GLY A 63 12.83 9.38 10.62
CA GLY A 63 13.91 8.90 11.48
C GLY A 63 15.07 8.25 10.71
N GLY A 64 15.34 8.71 9.48
CA GLY A 64 16.36 8.13 8.60
C GLY A 64 15.85 7.02 7.67
N THR A 65 14.59 6.58 7.79
CA THR A 65 13.95 5.69 6.83
C THR A 65 13.19 6.49 5.79
N CYS A 66 13.48 6.30 4.50
CA CYS A 66 12.66 6.87 3.44
C CYS A 66 11.34 6.11 3.34
N ARG A 67 10.23 6.82 3.51
CA ARG A 67 8.87 6.29 3.51
C ARG A 67 8.14 6.74 2.28
N TRP A 68 7.32 5.85 1.74
CA TRP A 68 6.50 6.08 0.57
C TRP A 68 5.01 5.88 0.87
N ALA A 69 4.17 6.70 0.23
CA ALA A 69 2.73 6.50 0.15
C ALA A 69 2.24 6.83 -1.27
N PRO A 70 1.44 5.97 -1.90
CA PRO A 70 0.69 6.32 -3.09
C PRO A 70 -0.45 7.30 -2.76
N ALA A 71 -1.13 7.77 -3.81
CA ALA A 71 -2.43 8.43 -3.67
C ALA A 71 -3.47 7.48 -3.02
N ASP A 72 -4.47 8.05 -2.36
CA ASP A 72 -5.58 7.26 -1.81
C ASP A 72 -6.40 6.65 -2.94
N SER A 73 -6.88 5.42 -2.78
CA SER A 73 -7.89 4.85 -3.68
C SER A 73 -9.28 5.15 -3.12
N VAL A 74 -10.08 5.88 -3.88
CA VAL A 74 -11.38 6.42 -3.45
C VAL A 74 -12.48 5.98 -4.42
N SER A 75 -13.59 5.51 -3.88
CA SER A 75 -14.83 5.29 -4.61
C SER A 75 -15.95 6.13 -4.02
N ASP A 76 -16.85 6.65 -4.87
CA ASP A 76 -18.09 7.32 -4.47
C ASP A 76 -19.20 6.33 -4.07
N VAL A 77 -18.86 5.04 -4.00
CA VAL A 77 -19.74 3.99 -3.49
C VAL A 77 -19.38 3.67 -2.05
N GLY A 78 -20.35 3.86 -1.16
CA GLY A 78 -20.25 3.52 0.26
C GLY A 78 -20.93 2.19 0.59
N ILE A 79 -20.47 1.55 1.65
CA ILE A 79 -21.13 0.38 2.24
C ILE A 79 -22.26 0.86 3.17
N PRO A 80 -23.50 0.37 3.00
CA PRO A 80 -24.62 0.70 3.88
C PRO A 80 -24.39 0.26 5.33
N GLU A 81 -24.91 1.01 6.31
CA GLU A 81 -24.81 0.75 7.76
C GLU A 81 -25.30 -0.62 8.23
N ASP A 82 -26.16 -1.24 7.45
CA ASP A 82 -26.81 -2.52 7.70
C ASP A 82 -26.33 -3.61 6.72
N ASP A 83 -25.11 -3.47 6.19
CA ASP A 83 -24.52 -4.43 5.27
C ASP A 83 -24.45 -5.84 5.90
N ALA A 84 -25.34 -6.72 5.43
CA ALA A 84 -25.40 -8.10 5.87
C ALA A 84 -24.16 -8.91 5.47
N GLN A 85 -23.31 -8.38 4.59
CA GLN A 85 -22.08 -9.02 4.12
C GLN A 85 -20.83 -8.58 4.90
N TRP A 86 -20.96 -7.73 5.92
CA TRP A 86 -19.80 -7.14 6.60
C TRP A 86 -18.82 -8.18 7.15
N GLU A 87 -19.31 -9.22 7.83
CA GLU A 87 -18.45 -10.29 8.37
C GLU A 87 -17.67 -11.03 7.28
N MET A 88 -18.29 -11.24 6.11
CA MET A 88 -17.61 -11.86 4.97
C MET A 88 -16.51 -10.94 4.43
N ARG A 89 -16.78 -9.64 4.28
CA ARG A 89 -15.80 -8.65 3.83
C ARG A 89 -14.64 -8.56 4.79
N GLU A 90 -14.90 -8.52 6.09
CA GLU A 90 -13.88 -8.53 7.14
C GLU A 90 -12.97 -9.75 6.99
N SER A 91 -13.53 -10.95 6.84
CA SER A 91 -12.74 -12.17 6.63
C SER A 91 -11.91 -12.13 5.34
N THR A 92 -12.45 -11.59 4.24
CA THR A 92 -11.72 -11.48 2.97
C THR A 92 -10.59 -10.45 3.06
N VAL A 93 -10.85 -9.30 3.69
CA VAL A 93 -9.84 -8.26 3.92
C VAL A 93 -8.73 -8.78 4.82
N ASP A 94 -9.05 -9.53 5.88
CA ASP A 94 -8.07 -10.17 6.77
C ASP A 94 -7.14 -11.12 6.01
N GLU A 95 -7.69 -11.97 5.14
CA GLU A 95 -6.92 -12.91 4.32
C GLU A 95 -5.96 -12.19 3.37
N ILE A 96 -6.45 -11.14 2.67
CA ILE A 96 -5.61 -10.32 1.77
C ILE A 96 -4.47 -9.67 2.57
N LEU A 97 -4.80 -8.99 3.66
CA LEU A 97 -3.81 -8.25 4.45
C LEU A 97 -2.78 -9.18 5.09
N GLY A 98 -3.21 -10.34 5.60
CA GLY A 98 -2.34 -11.37 6.14
C GLY A 98 -1.36 -11.94 5.10
N ALA A 99 -1.80 -12.12 3.85
CA ALA A 99 -0.91 -12.55 2.76
C ALA A 99 0.23 -11.56 2.46
N HIS A 100 0.05 -10.28 2.81
CA HIS A 100 1.04 -9.22 2.63
C HIS A 100 1.74 -8.80 3.95
N GLY A 101 1.55 -9.58 5.02
CA GLY A 101 2.25 -9.43 6.29
C GLY A 101 1.68 -8.36 7.23
N PHE A 102 0.49 -7.83 6.96
CA PHE A 102 -0.21 -6.93 7.88
C PHE A 102 -0.84 -7.70 9.05
N ASP A 103 -1.00 -7.02 10.18
CA ASP A 103 -1.66 -7.58 11.36
C ASP A 103 -3.15 -7.86 11.08
N PRO A 104 -3.75 -8.87 11.75
CA PRO A 104 -5.16 -9.20 11.58
C PRO A 104 -6.09 -8.03 11.89
N VAL A 105 -7.12 -7.85 11.08
CA VAL A 105 -8.08 -6.74 11.23
C VAL A 105 -9.09 -6.96 12.36
N GLY A 106 -9.26 -8.20 12.83
CA GLY A 106 -10.29 -8.61 13.80
C GLY A 106 -10.25 -7.94 15.19
N ALA A 107 -9.24 -7.10 15.46
CA ALA A 107 -9.20 -6.22 16.64
C ALA A 107 -9.69 -4.78 16.36
N ALA A 108 -9.76 -4.37 15.09
CA ALA A 108 -9.99 -3.00 14.63
C ALA A 108 -11.49 -2.64 14.47
N GLY A 109 -12.37 -3.38 15.14
CA GLY A 109 -13.82 -3.30 15.03
C GLY A 109 -14.36 -1.86 14.89
N ARG A 110 -15.38 -1.71 14.03
CA ARG A 110 -16.18 -0.50 13.73
C ARG A 110 -15.67 0.76 14.45
N ARG A 111 -14.96 1.64 13.74
CA ARG A 111 -14.54 2.95 14.30
C ARG A 111 -15.78 3.64 14.89
N ALA A 112 -15.74 3.96 16.18
CA ALA A 112 -16.85 4.61 16.87
C ALA A 112 -17.08 6.01 16.27
N GLY A 113 -18.19 6.15 15.54
CA GLY A 113 -18.60 7.35 14.79
C GLY A 113 -19.52 6.93 13.64
N ALA A 114 -20.68 7.56 13.52
CA ALA A 114 -21.66 7.23 12.48
C ALA A 114 -21.14 7.61 11.08
N PRO A 115 -21.29 6.75 10.06
CA PRO A 115 -21.10 5.31 10.06
C PRO A 115 -19.86 4.97 9.28
N ALA A 116 -18.75 4.77 9.98
CA ALA A 116 -17.53 4.32 9.35
C ALA A 116 -17.35 2.82 9.60
N TYR A 117 -17.64 2.02 8.59
CA TYR A 117 -16.98 0.71 8.47
C TYR A 117 -15.52 0.94 8.19
N GLY A 118 -14.62 0.09 8.68
CA GLY A 118 -13.23 0.25 8.37
C GLY A 118 -12.28 -0.60 9.18
N PHE A 119 -11.06 -0.67 8.67
CA PHE A 119 -9.94 -1.37 9.24
C PHE A 119 -8.75 -0.43 9.31
N ASP A 120 -7.90 -0.65 10.30
CA ASP A 120 -6.70 0.12 10.51
C ASP A 120 -5.64 -0.81 11.06
N THR A 121 -4.71 -1.20 10.20
CA THR A 121 -3.70 -2.20 10.53
C THR A 121 -2.32 -1.78 10.04
N SER A 122 -1.31 -2.36 10.67
CA SER A 122 0.10 -2.13 10.40
C SER A 122 0.80 -3.43 10.01
N ARG A 123 1.96 -3.29 9.37
CA ARG A 123 2.95 -4.34 9.19
C ARG A 123 4.15 -4.04 10.09
N GLU A 124 4.96 -5.05 10.39
CA GLU A 124 6.14 -4.94 11.28
C GLU A 124 7.12 -3.84 10.84
N ASP A 125 7.22 -3.57 9.54
CA ASP A 125 8.10 -2.56 8.97
C ASP A 125 7.54 -1.12 9.08
N GLY A 126 6.36 -0.94 9.66
CA GLY A 126 5.69 0.34 9.85
C GLY A 126 4.79 0.77 8.68
N ALA A 127 4.67 -0.04 7.61
CA ALA A 127 3.65 0.18 6.60
C ALA A 127 2.26 0.04 7.23
N ARG A 128 1.30 0.82 6.74
CA ARG A 128 -0.05 0.90 7.31
C ARG A 128 -1.11 0.89 6.21
N VAL A 129 -2.18 0.14 6.46
CA VAL A 129 -3.41 0.17 5.66
C VAL A 129 -4.53 0.74 6.52
N GLN A 130 -5.16 1.79 6.02
CA GLN A 130 -6.41 2.32 6.53
C GLN A 130 -7.47 2.14 5.46
N LEU A 131 -8.53 1.45 5.80
CA LEU A 131 -9.65 1.23 4.94
C LEU A 131 -10.88 1.74 5.68
N TYR A 132 -11.69 2.56 5.04
CA TYR A 132 -12.95 2.99 5.63
C TYR A 132 -14.03 3.21 4.59
N SER A 133 -15.28 2.98 4.99
CA SER A 133 -16.45 3.18 4.17
C SER A 133 -17.53 3.89 4.97
N ALA A 134 -18.08 4.94 4.37
CA ALA A 134 -19.20 5.71 4.89
C ALA A 134 -20.25 5.87 3.78
N PRO A 135 -21.49 6.32 4.06
CA PRO A 135 -22.48 6.51 3.02
C PRO A 135 -21.95 7.39 1.88
N GLY A 136 -21.94 6.82 0.67
CA GLY A 136 -21.45 7.49 -0.54
C GLY A 136 -19.92 7.59 -0.68
N THR A 137 -19.13 6.90 0.15
CA THR A 137 -17.68 6.83 -0.08
C THR A 137 -17.02 5.59 0.52
N THR A 138 -16.03 5.06 -0.18
CA THR A 138 -15.08 4.08 0.36
C THR A 138 -13.67 4.51 0.01
N VAL A 139 -12.76 4.45 0.98
CA VAL A 139 -11.38 4.89 0.85
C VAL A 139 -10.44 3.80 1.34
N ILE A 140 -9.41 3.53 0.55
CA ILE A 140 -8.29 2.66 0.89
C ILE A 140 -7.02 3.50 0.81
N ARG A 141 -6.34 3.63 1.95
CA ARG A 141 -5.07 4.34 2.10
C ARG A 141 -4.00 3.35 2.51
N VAL A 142 -2.97 3.26 1.69
CA VAL A 142 -1.73 2.55 2.00
C VAL A 142 -0.65 3.59 2.23
N SER A 143 0.16 3.45 3.27
CA SER A 143 1.16 4.47 3.63
C SER A 143 2.33 3.90 4.40
N GLY A 144 3.46 4.61 4.38
CA GLY A 144 4.60 4.34 5.24
C GLY A 144 5.45 3.15 4.79
N ILE A 145 5.32 2.74 3.52
CA ILE A 145 6.13 1.65 2.97
C ILE A 145 7.60 2.11 2.96
N PRO A 146 8.51 1.38 3.63
CA PRO A 146 9.93 1.72 3.60
C PRO A 146 10.50 1.43 2.21
N VAL A 147 11.12 2.43 1.61
CA VAL A 147 11.76 2.33 0.29
C VAL A 147 13.23 2.72 0.37
N ASP A 148 13.99 2.35 -0.66
CA ASP A 148 15.41 2.70 -0.74
C ASP A 148 15.65 4.20 -0.47
N PRO A 149 16.62 4.57 0.38
CA PRO A 149 16.88 5.97 0.76
C PRO A 149 17.16 6.91 -0.42
N GLY A 150 17.61 6.37 -1.56
CA GLY A 150 17.82 7.13 -2.79
C GLY A 150 16.55 7.82 -3.30
N ALA A 151 15.36 7.29 -3.01
CA ALA A 151 14.08 7.87 -3.44
C ALA A 151 13.80 9.23 -2.79
N CYS A 152 14.11 9.39 -1.50
CA CYS A 152 13.90 10.66 -0.79
C CYS A 152 14.95 11.73 -1.12
N ASN A 153 16.05 11.34 -1.78
CA ASN A 153 17.18 12.21 -2.11
C ASN A 153 17.28 12.52 -3.62
N ALA A 154 16.29 12.10 -4.41
CA ALA A 154 16.24 12.23 -5.86
C ALA A 154 15.71 13.59 -6.34
#